data_AF-A0AAU9D587-F1
#
_entry.id   AF-A0AAU9D587-F1
#
_cell.length_a   1.000
_cell.length_b   1.000
_cell.length_c   1.000
_cell.angle_alpha   90.00
_cell.angle_beta   90.00
_cell.angle_gamma   90.00
#
_symmetry.space_group_name_H-M   'P 1'
#
loop_
_entity.id
_entity.type
_entity.pdbx_description
1 polymer ?
#
loop_
_entity_poly.entity_id
_entity_poly.type
_entity_poly.pdbx_seq_one_letter_code
_entity_poly.pdbx_strand_id
1 'polypeptide(L)'
;MCRINSRIDFAFKKSFWTESNKKLLIDLTNLVVSKKEQVKKVEVVERIKKAVELLDDTLLTYEERESYEARLKWIRDEEAAKKAAEKRGFVKGVEEGLKSVIEKGIEAGIEAGKLEIARSLLDVLDIKTISEKIGISEEKILKLKNEK
;
A
#
# COMPACT_ATOMS: atom_id res chain seq x y z
N MET A 1 -13.38 -3.60 11.21
CA MET A 1 -13.82 -4.44 12.34
C MET A 1 -14.22 -5.81 11.81
N CYS A 2 -13.53 -6.88 12.21
CA CYS A 2 -13.93 -8.25 11.87
C CYS A 2 -15.25 -8.58 12.56
N ARG A 3 -16.26 -8.99 11.79
CA ARG A 3 -17.49 -9.58 12.33
C ARG A 3 -17.17 -10.99 12.78
N ILE A 4 -17.19 -11.24 14.08
CA ILE A 4 -17.09 -12.58 14.66
C ILE A 4 -18.33 -13.37 14.21
N ASN A 5 -18.12 -14.43 13.43
CA ASN A 5 -19.19 -15.33 13.00
C ASN A 5 -19.21 -16.55 13.94
N SER A 6 -20.09 -16.53 14.94
CA SER A 6 -20.20 -17.57 15.98
C SER A 6 -20.47 -18.99 15.46
N ARG A 7 -20.92 -19.14 14.21
CA ARG A 7 -21.10 -20.45 13.55
C ARG A 7 -19.77 -21.08 13.11
N ILE A 8 -18.79 -20.25 12.78
CA ILE A 8 -17.51 -20.64 12.16
C ILE A 8 -16.32 -20.38 13.11
N ASP A 9 -16.52 -19.56 14.14
CA ASP A 9 -15.46 -19.16 15.07
C ASP A 9 -15.02 -20.32 15.98
N PHE A 10 -13.78 -20.78 15.74
CA PHE A 10 -13.14 -21.86 16.47
C PHE A 10 -12.81 -21.48 17.92
N ALA A 11 -12.49 -20.20 18.19
CA ALA A 11 -12.24 -19.73 19.54
C ALA A 11 -13.52 -19.80 20.38
N PHE A 12 -14.68 -19.48 19.79
CA PHE A 12 -15.97 -19.67 20.43
C PHE A 12 -16.25 -21.15 20.76
N LYS A 13 -15.99 -22.07 19.81
CA LYS A 13 -16.14 -23.52 20.08
C LYS A 13 -15.19 -23.99 21.20
N LYS A 14 -13.92 -23.58 21.19
CA LYS A 14 -12.93 -23.95 22.22
C LYS A 14 -13.28 -23.39 23.61
N SER A 15 -13.84 -22.18 23.66
CA SER A 15 -14.25 -21.54 24.92
C SER A 15 -15.58 -22.03 25.49
N PHE A 16 -16.51 -22.57 24.68
CA PHE A 16 -17.86 -22.90 25.16
C PHE A 16 -18.29 -24.36 24.98
N TRP A 17 -17.63 -25.14 24.11
CA TRP A 17 -18.02 -26.53 23.78
C TRP A 17 -17.12 -27.61 24.41
N THR A 18 -16.16 -27.23 25.25
CA THR A 18 -15.40 -28.19 26.06
C THR A 18 -16.22 -28.67 27.25
N GLU A 19 -16.04 -29.93 27.66
CA GLU A 19 -16.74 -30.53 28.82
C GLU A 19 -16.62 -29.67 30.09
N SER A 20 -15.47 -29.00 30.26
CA SER A 20 -15.19 -28.09 31.37
C SER A 20 -16.06 -26.82 31.39
N ASN A 21 -16.58 -26.38 30.24
CA ASN A 21 -17.27 -25.09 30.09
C ASN A 21 -18.79 -25.22 29.86
N LYS A 22 -19.35 -26.42 30.06
CA LYS A 22 -20.81 -26.69 29.98
C LYS A 22 -21.66 -25.74 30.82
N LYS A 23 -21.15 -25.32 31.98
CA LYS A 23 -21.83 -24.36 32.86
C LYS A 23 -21.98 -22.99 32.21
N LEU A 24 -20.92 -22.50 31.55
CA LEU A 24 -20.96 -21.22 30.82
C LEU A 24 -21.95 -21.26 29.65
N LEU A 25 -22.05 -22.41 28.97
CA LEU A 25 -23.02 -22.59 27.90
C LEU A 25 -24.46 -22.54 28.43
N ILE A 26 -24.73 -23.19 29.57
CA ILE A 26 -26.03 -23.15 30.25
C ILE A 26 -26.36 -21.71 30.67
N ASP A 27 -25.40 -21.02 31.28
CA ASP A 27 -25.58 -19.65 31.76
C ASP A 27 -25.84 -18.68 30.59
N LEU A 28 -25.05 -18.76 29.52
CA LEU A 28 -25.24 -17.97 28.30
C LEU A 28 -26.60 -18.23 27.65
N THR A 29 -27.01 -19.50 27.57
CA THR A 29 -28.31 -19.86 26.99
C THR A 29 -29.44 -19.27 27.83
N ASN A 30 -29.37 -19.41 29.15
CA ASN A 30 -30.36 -18.93 30.10
C ASN A 30 -30.46 -17.39 30.18
N LEU A 31 -29.49 -16.64 29.66
CA LEU A 31 -29.59 -15.18 29.49
C LEU A 31 -30.52 -14.79 28.33
N VAL A 32 -30.69 -15.65 27.33
CA VAL A 32 -31.47 -15.37 26.13
C VAL A 32 -32.89 -15.93 26.23
N VAL A 33 -33.08 -17.07 26.92
CA VAL A 33 -34.40 -17.71 27.06
C VAL A 33 -35.21 -17.19 28.25
N SER A 34 -36.53 -17.27 28.10
CA SER A 34 -37.53 -16.93 29.12
C SER A 34 -37.31 -17.72 30.42
N LYS A 35 -37.67 -17.16 31.59
CA LYS A 35 -37.57 -17.85 32.89
C LYS A 35 -38.23 -19.24 32.94
N LYS A 36 -39.23 -19.50 32.09
CA LYS A 36 -39.95 -20.78 32.02
C LYS A 36 -39.22 -21.86 31.21
N GLU A 37 -38.23 -21.49 30.40
CA GLU A 37 -37.55 -22.36 29.43
C GLU A 37 -36.06 -22.55 29.76
N GLN A 38 -35.67 -22.23 30.99
CA GLN A 38 -34.28 -22.33 31.41
C GLN A 38 -33.79 -23.77 31.38
N VAL A 39 -32.64 -23.96 30.75
CA VAL A 39 -31.99 -25.25 30.57
C VAL A 39 -31.18 -25.57 31.83
N LYS A 40 -31.35 -26.78 32.38
CA LYS A 40 -30.62 -27.25 33.57
C LYS A 40 -29.48 -28.22 33.25
N LYS A 41 -29.56 -28.89 32.10
CA LYS A 41 -28.59 -29.89 31.66
C LYS A 41 -28.51 -29.87 30.13
N VAL A 42 -27.29 -29.91 29.61
CA VAL A 42 -27.02 -30.03 28.18
C VAL A 42 -26.24 -31.31 27.98
N GLU A 43 -26.73 -32.15 27.07
CA GLU A 43 -26.07 -33.39 26.65
C GLU A 43 -25.74 -33.30 25.17
N VAL A 44 -24.51 -33.70 24.82
CA VAL A 44 -24.09 -33.77 23.42
C VAL A 44 -24.61 -35.08 22.84
N VAL A 45 -25.53 -34.97 21.88
CA VAL A 45 -26.14 -36.12 21.22
C VAL A 45 -25.10 -36.82 20.32
N GLU A 46 -25.10 -38.15 20.29
CA GLU A 46 -24.14 -38.96 19.54
C GLU A 46 -24.09 -38.62 18.03
N ARG A 47 -25.23 -38.23 17.45
CA ARG A 47 -25.31 -37.75 16.06
C ARG A 47 -24.52 -36.46 15.83
N ILE A 48 -24.48 -35.58 16.83
CA ILE A 48 -23.72 -34.34 16.77
C ILE A 48 -22.22 -34.65 16.84
N LYS A 49 -21.80 -35.59 17.71
CA LYS A 49 -20.40 -36.04 17.75
C LYS A 49 -19.94 -36.59 16.40
N LYS A 50 -20.72 -37.51 15.81
CA LYS A 50 -20.40 -38.07 14.47
C LYS A 50 -20.36 -37.01 13.37
N ALA A 51 -21.23 -36.02 13.43
CA ALA A 51 -21.21 -34.90 12.48
C ALA A 51 -19.96 -34.03 12.66
N VAL A 52 -19.50 -33.83 13.90
CA VAL A 52 -18.27 -33.08 14.20
C VAL A 52 -17.03 -33.86 13.75
N GLU A 53 -16.95 -35.15 14.05
CA GLU A 53 -15.86 -36.03 13.59
C GLU A 53 -15.79 -36.07 12.06
N LEU A 54 -16.93 -36.26 11.39
CA LEU A 54 -16.98 -36.25 9.93
C LEU A 54 -16.62 -34.88 9.34
N LEU A 55 -16.94 -33.79 10.03
CA LEU A 55 -16.50 -32.45 9.62
C LEU A 55 -15.00 -32.23 9.84
N ASP A 56 -14.42 -32.78 10.90
CA ASP A 56 -12.98 -32.71 11.16
C ASP A 56 -12.16 -33.58 10.19
N ASP A 57 -12.74 -34.69 9.70
CA ASP A 57 -12.15 -35.54 8.66
C ASP A 57 -12.33 -34.98 7.22
N THR A 58 -13.41 -34.24 6.96
CA THR A 58 -13.72 -33.71 5.62
C THR A 58 -13.24 -32.27 5.39
N LEU A 59 -13.06 -31.51 6.46
CA LEU A 59 -12.40 -30.20 6.42
C LEU A 59 -10.92 -30.38 6.75
N LEU A 60 -10.09 -29.46 6.28
CA LEU A 60 -8.67 -29.39 6.63
C LEU A 60 -8.49 -29.57 8.15
N THR A 61 -7.55 -30.42 8.55
CA THR A 61 -7.11 -30.58 9.93
C THR A 61 -6.63 -29.24 10.49
N TYR A 62 -6.51 -29.13 11.82
CA TYR A 62 -6.03 -27.90 12.45
C TYR A 62 -4.71 -27.40 11.85
N GLU A 63 -3.73 -28.29 11.67
CA GLU A 63 -2.42 -27.97 11.11
C GLU A 63 -2.52 -27.51 9.65
N GLU A 64 -3.37 -28.15 8.86
CA GLU A 64 -3.61 -27.77 7.47
C GLU A 64 -4.30 -26.40 7.36
N ARG A 65 -5.21 -26.05 8.28
CA ARG A 65 -5.82 -24.71 8.32
C ARG A 65 -4.80 -23.64 8.69
N GLU A 66 -4.00 -23.88 9.72
CA GLU A 66 -2.95 -22.92 10.13
C GLU A 66 -1.93 -22.71 8.99
N SER A 67 -1.52 -23.77 8.29
CA SER A 67 -0.62 -23.64 7.14
C SER A 67 -1.26 -22.90 5.98
N TYR A 68 -2.55 -23.13 5.72
CA TYR A 68 -3.31 -22.41 4.71
C TYR A 68 -3.46 -20.92 5.06
N GLU A 69 -3.79 -20.58 6.30
CA GLU A 69 -3.89 -19.20 6.77
C GLU A 69 -2.54 -18.49 6.76
N ALA A 70 -1.46 -19.17 7.18
CA ALA A 70 -0.10 -18.65 7.10
C ALA A 70 0.32 -18.36 5.65
N ARG A 71 -0.04 -19.26 4.72
CA ARG A 71 0.19 -19.05 3.27
C ARG A 71 -0.60 -17.85 2.75
N LEU A 72 -1.89 -17.73 3.09
CA LEU A 72 -2.70 -16.58 2.70
C LEU A 72 -2.15 -15.27 3.25
N LYS A 73 -1.66 -15.28 4.50
CA LYS A 73 -1.01 -14.13 5.11
C LYS A 73 0.26 -13.76 4.33
N TRP A 74 1.10 -14.73 4.00
CA TRP A 74 2.32 -14.49 3.20
C TRP A 74 2.00 -13.85 1.84
N ILE A 75 1.00 -14.37 1.12
CA ILE A 75 0.57 -13.81 -0.18
C ILE A 75 0.13 -12.35 -0.01
N ARG A 76 -0.66 -12.04 1.02
CA ARG A 76 -1.12 -10.67 1.28
C ARG A 76 0.03 -9.73 1.63
N ASP A 77 0.98 -10.19 2.44
CA ASP A 77 2.17 -9.41 2.80
C ASP A 77 3.04 -9.15 1.57
N GLU A 78 3.21 -10.16 0.70
CA GLU A 78 3.94 -10.05 -0.56
C GLU A 78 3.26 -9.06 -1.53
N GLU A 79 1.95 -9.19 -1.74
CA GLU A 79 1.15 -8.27 -2.57
C GLU A 79 1.24 -6.82 -2.05
N ALA A 80 1.15 -6.64 -0.74
CA ALA A 80 1.29 -5.33 -0.10
C ALA A 80 2.70 -4.75 -0.31
N ALA A 81 3.74 -5.56 -0.16
CA ALA A 81 5.12 -5.15 -0.38
C ALA A 81 5.36 -4.74 -1.85
N LYS A 82 4.88 -5.54 -2.81
CA LYS A 82 5.00 -5.24 -4.25
C LYS A 82 4.31 -3.93 -4.61
N LYS A 83 3.06 -3.74 -4.17
CA LYS A 83 2.30 -2.51 -4.41
C LYS A 83 2.98 -1.28 -3.79
N ALA A 84 3.57 -1.43 -2.61
CA ALA A 84 4.33 -0.36 -1.97
C ALA A 84 5.60 0.00 -2.77
N ALA A 85 6.31 -1.01 -3.28
CA ALA A 85 7.48 -0.82 -4.13
C ALA A 85 7.13 -0.12 -5.45
N GLU A 86 6.06 -0.55 -6.14
CA GLU A 86 5.56 0.09 -7.36
C GLU A 86 5.22 1.56 -7.12
N LYS A 87 4.46 1.87 -6.05
CA LYS A 87 4.10 3.25 -5.71
C LYS A 87 5.34 4.11 -5.43
N ARG A 88 6.31 3.59 -4.66
CA ARG A 88 7.55 4.31 -4.36
C ARG A 88 8.40 4.53 -5.62
N GLY A 89 8.52 3.52 -6.48
CA GLY A 89 9.24 3.61 -7.74
C GLY A 89 8.62 4.64 -8.68
N PHE A 90 7.29 4.65 -8.78
CA PHE A 90 6.55 5.64 -9.57
C PHE A 90 6.77 7.06 -9.05
N VAL A 91 6.60 7.30 -7.74
CA VAL A 91 6.79 8.64 -7.15
C VAL A 91 8.22 9.15 -7.40
N LYS A 92 9.24 8.31 -7.14
CA LYS A 92 10.63 8.68 -7.40
C LYS A 92 10.88 8.99 -8.88
N GLY A 93 10.37 8.15 -9.79
CA GLY A 93 10.53 8.36 -11.23
C GLY A 93 9.88 9.65 -11.72
N VAL A 94 8.71 10.01 -11.18
CA VAL A 94 8.05 11.28 -11.49
C VAL A 94 8.84 12.46 -10.93
N GLU A 95 9.30 12.40 -9.69
CA GLU A 95 10.08 13.48 -9.07
C GLU A 95 11.41 13.72 -9.82
N GLU A 96 12.16 12.65 -10.12
CA GLU A 96 13.41 12.74 -10.87
C GLU A 96 13.19 13.24 -12.30
N GLY A 97 12.15 12.75 -12.97
CA GLY A 97 11.77 13.21 -14.30
C GLY A 97 11.40 14.69 -14.32
N LEU A 98 10.60 15.14 -13.35
CA LEU A 98 10.17 16.53 -13.26
C LEU A 98 11.35 17.48 -12.96
N LYS A 99 12.24 17.10 -12.04
CA LYS A 99 13.46 17.88 -11.76
C LYS A 99 14.31 18.06 -13.01
N SER A 100 14.58 16.97 -13.74
CA SER A 100 15.37 17.00 -14.97
C SER A 100 14.77 17.91 -16.06
N VAL A 101 13.44 17.87 -16.22
CA VAL A 101 12.75 18.74 -17.20
C VAL A 101 12.81 20.21 -16.78
N ILE A 102 12.60 20.50 -15.50
CA ILE A 102 12.64 21.88 -14.98
C ILE A 102 14.05 22.45 -15.09
N GLU A 103 15.07 21.71 -14.66
CA GLU A 103 16.47 22.15 -14.73
C GLU A 103 16.89 22.48 -16.17
N LYS A 104 16.65 21.55 -17.11
CA LYS A 104 16.96 21.79 -18.53
C LYS A 104 16.16 22.95 -19.13
N GLY A 105 14.90 23.10 -18.73
CA GLY A 105 14.04 24.19 -19.19
C GLY A 105 14.53 25.55 -18.70
N ILE A 106 14.93 25.64 -17.42
CA ILE A 106 15.48 26.86 -16.84
C ILE A 106 16.83 27.20 -17.47
N GLU A 107 17.73 26.22 -17.63
CA GLU A 107 19.03 26.44 -18.27
C GLU A 107 18.89 26.93 -19.71
N ALA A 108 18.05 26.25 -20.51
CA ALA A 108 17.77 26.66 -21.89
C ALA A 108 17.14 28.05 -21.96
N GLY A 109 16.24 28.40 -21.03
CA GLY A 109 15.64 29.72 -20.94
C GLY A 109 16.64 30.82 -20.57
N ILE A 110 17.54 30.56 -19.62
CA ILE A 110 18.60 31.48 -19.23
C ILE A 110 19.57 31.69 -20.39
N GLU A 111 19.99 30.62 -21.09
CA GLU A 111 20.85 30.75 -22.27
C GLU A 111 20.16 31.54 -23.38
N ALA A 112 18.90 31.24 -23.69
CA ALA A 112 18.13 31.98 -24.68
C ALA A 112 18.01 33.47 -24.33
N GLY A 113 17.71 33.79 -23.06
CA GLY A 113 17.65 35.18 -22.59
C GLY A 113 18.99 35.90 -22.67
N LYS A 114 20.10 35.22 -22.32
CA LYS A 114 21.46 35.77 -22.50
C LYS A 114 21.75 36.09 -23.97
N LEU A 115 21.36 35.22 -24.89
CA LEU A 115 21.55 35.44 -26.33
C LEU A 115 20.68 36.59 -26.87
N GLU A 116 19.45 36.72 -26.38
CA GLU A 116 18.54 37.81 -26.75
C GLU A 116 19.07 39.17 -26.26
N ILE A 117 19.53 39.23 -25.01
CA ILE A 117 20.18 40.42 -24.45
C ILE A 117 21.43 40.76 -25.26
N ALA A 118 22.27 39.77 -25.59
CA ALA A 118 23.46 39.99 -26.42
C ALA A 118 23.09 40.55 -27.80
N ARG A 119 22.04 40.03 -28.45
CA ARG A 119 21.54 40.55 -29.74
C ARG A 119 21.09 42.01 -29.63
N SER A 120 20.43 42.39 -28.54
CA SER A 120 20.00 43.78 -28.32
C SER A 120 21.16 44.73 -28.04
N LEU A 121 22.22 44.24 -27.37
CA LEU A 121 23.38 45.06 -26.99
C LEU A 121 24.42 45.18 -28.09
N LEU A 122 24.41 44.31 -29.11
CA LEU A 122 25.28 44.39 -30.29
C LEU A 122 25.17 45.72 -31.05
N ASP A 123 24.03 46.42 -30.91
CA ASP A 123 23.79 47.70 -31.58
C ASP A 123 24.35 48.91 -30.78
N VAL A 124 24.79 48.72 -29.53
CA VAL A 124 25.20 49.80 -28.62
C VAL A 124 26.61 49.59 -28.02
N LEU A 125 26.99 48.34 -27.74
CA LEU A 125 28.23 47.96 -27.06
C LEU A 125 29.16 47.13 -27.96
N ASP A 126 30.45 47.14 -27.62
CA ASP A 126 31.46 46.32 -28.28
C ASP A 126 31.43 44.86 -27.79
N ILE A 127 31.89 43.95 -28.66
CA ILE A 127 31.82 42.50 -28.45
C ILE A 127 32.53 42.06 -27.16
N LYS A 128 33.64 42.72 -26.79
CA LYS A 128 34.38 42.43 -25.56
C LYS A 128 33.58 42.79 -24.32
N THR A 129 33.01 43.99 -24.27
CA THR A 129 32.17 44.42 -23.14
C THR A 129 30.91 43.54 -22.98
N ILE A 130 30.28 43.13 -24.09
CA ILE A 130 29.12 42.21 -24.07
C ILE A 130 29.52 40.82 -23.53
N SER A 131 30.66 40.29 -23.97
CA SER A 131 31.22 39.03 -23.50
C SER A 131 31.45 39.04 -21.99
N GLU A 132 32.11 40.08 -21.47
CA GLU A 132 32.42 40.23 -20.05
C GLU A 132 31.18 40.41 -19.17
N LYS A 133 30.15 41.14 -19.66
CA LYS A 133 28.95 41.44 -18.86
C LYS A 133 27.91 40.32 -18.85
N ILE A 134 27.78 39.55 -19.94
CA ILE A 134 26.76 38.49 -20.07
C ILE A 134 27.34 37.09 -19.79
N GLY A 135 28.67 36.96 -19.86
CA GLY A 135 29.36 35.69 -19.66
C GLY A 135 29.13 34.73 -20.82
N ILE A 136 29.17 35.23 -22.06
CA ILE A 136 29.07 34.44 -23.29
C ILE A 136 30.41 34.59 -24.03
N SER A 137 30.91 33.52 -24.66
CA SER A 137 32.14 33.60 -25.44
C SER A 137 32.03 34.58 -26.62
N GLU A 138 33.10 35.31 -26.90
CA GLU A 138 33.20 36.23 -28.04
C GLU A 138 32.88 35.54 -29.37
N GLU A 139 33.24 34.26 -29.51
CA GLU A 139 32.93 33.43 -30.69
C GLU A 139 31.42 33.24 -30.91
N LYS A 140 30.65 33.02 -29.83
CA LYS A 140 29.18 32.90 -29.90
C LYS A 140 28.56 34.25 -30.29
N ILE A 141 29.08 35.36 -29.75
CA ILE A 141 28.61 36.71 -30.08
C ILE A 141 28.93 37.06 -31.54
N LEU A 142 30.10 36.68 -32.06
CA LEU A 142 30.45 36.86 -33.47
C LEU A 142 29.52 36.08 -34.41
N LYS A 143 29.15 34.84 -34.06
CA LYS A 143 28.17 34.06 -34.83
C LYS A 143 26.81 34.75 -34.88
N LEU A 144 26.34 35.31 -33.76
CA LEU A 144 25.08 36.08 -33.71
C LEU A 144 25.13 37.33 -34.59
N LYS A 145 26.29 37.96 -34.73
CA LYS A 145 26.49 39.12 -35.61
C LYS A 145 26.48 38.74 -37.09
N ASN A 146 27.00 37.56 -37.44
CA ASN A 146 27.06 37.06 -38.82
C ASN A 146 25.73 36.42 -39.29
N GLU A 147 24.84 36.07 -38.37
CA GLU A 147 23.47 35.59 -38.64
C GLU A 147 22.43 36.73 -38.79
N LYS A 148 22.85 37.98 -38.61
CA LYS A 148 22.03 39.20 -38.79
C LYS A 148 22.12 39.67 -40.24
#